data_AF-A0A7C0ZH29-F1
#
_entry.id   AF-A0A7C0ZH29-F1
#
_cell.length_a   1.000
_cell.length_b   1.000
_cell.length_c   1.000
_cell.angle_alpha   90.00
_cell.angle_beta   90.00
_cell.angle_gamma   90.00
#
_symmetry.space_group_name_H-M   'P 1'
#
loop_
_entity.id
_entity.type
_entity.pdbx_description
1 polymer ?
#
loop_
_entity_poly.entity_id
_entity_poly.type
_entity_poly.pdbx_seq_one_letter_code
_entity_poly.pdbx_strand_id
1 'polypeptide(L)' 'QSTIETHLTFFVEKGKLDINKLLSPEKQKAIEKELAADHHNSLSEVKNALGDDYSYGEIKMMLAWQKHPAA' A
#
# COMPACT_ATOMS: atom_id res chain seq x y z
N GLN A 1 0.95 -1.48 20.29
CA GLN A 1 1.22 -2.78 19.65
C GLN A 1 1.39 -2.52 18.16
N SER A 2 2.49 -3.00 17.57
CA SER A 2 2.76 -2.87 16.14
C SER A 2 2.44 -4.20 15.47
N THR A 3 1.63 -4.19 14.41
CA THR A 3 1.31 -5.39 13.63
C THR A 3 2.47 -5.71 12.68
N ILE A 4 2.52 -6.96 12.17
CA ILE A 4 3.51 -7.38 11.15
C ILE A 4 3.48 -6.40 9.96
N GLU A 5 2.29 -6.04 9.49
CA GLU A 5 2.12 -5.09 8.38
C GLU A 5 2.66 -3.68 8.66
N THR A 6 2.56 -3.22 9.92
CA THR A 6 3.12 -1.92 10.33
C THR A 6 4.65 -1.95 10.27
N HIS A 7 5.26 -3.06 10.72
CA HIS A 7 6.70 -3.26 10.59
C HIS A 7 7.14 -3.33 9.12
N LEU A 8 6.41 -4.05 8.28
CA LEU A 8 6.71 -4.14 6.85
C LEU A 8 6.61 -2.77 6.16
N THR A 9 5.56 -1.99 6.46
CA THR A 9 5.39 -0.62 5.95
C THR A 9 6.59 0.26 6.25
N PHE A 10 7.11 0.19 7.48
CA PHE A 10 8.30 0.96 7.86
C PHE A 10 9.53 0.61 7.01
N PHE A 11 9.74 -0.67 6.70
CA PHE A 11 10.88 -1.08 5.87
C PHE A 11 10.70 -0.69 4.40
N VAL A 12 9.47 -0.75 3.89
CA VAL A 12 9.12 -0.28 2.53
C VAL A 12 9.35 1.24 2.42
N GLU A 13 8.88 2.02 3.40
CA GLU A 13 9.08 3.48 3.45
C GLU A 13 10.57 3.87 3.46
N LYS A 14 11.42 3.03 4.07
CA LYS A 14 12.88 3.25 4.11
C LYS A 14 13.61 2.71 2.87
N GLY A 15 12.90 2.19 1.86
CA GLY A 15 13.49 1.56 0.68
C GLY A 15 14.28 0.27 0.99
N LYS A 16 14.16 -0.27 2.21
CA LYS A 16 14.87 -1.48 2.65
C LYS A 16 14.16 -2.77 2.25
N LEU A 17 12.90 -2.66 1.84
CA LEU A 17 12.07 -3.78 1.44
C LEU A 17 11.34 -3.43 0.15
N ASP A 18 11.53 -4.28 -0.85
CA ASP A 18 10.89 -4.16 -2.15
C ASP A 18 9.43 -4.59 -2.07
N ILE A 19 8.51 -3.69 -2.46
CA ILE A 19 7.08 -3.94 -2.46
C ILE A 19 6.68 -5.09 -3.40
N ASN A 20 7.47 -5.36 -4.44
CA ASN A 20 7.26 -6.49 -5.35
C ASN A 20 7.42 -7.86 -4.69
N LYS A 21 8.07 -7.91 -3.51
CA LYS A 21 8.18 -9.13 -2.70
C LYS A 21 6.99 -9.33 -1.75
N LEU A 22 6.14 -8.31 -1.61
CA LEU A 22 5.01 -8.31 -0.68
C LEU A 22 3.67 -8.35 -1.41
N LEU A 23 3.56 -7.65 -2.55
CA LEU A 23 2.35 -7.51 -3.33
C LEU A 23 2.59 -7.96 -4.76
N SER A 24 1.64 -8.73 -5.30
CA SER A 24 1.65 -9.07 -6.73
C SER A 24 1.46 -7.80 -7.58
N PRO A 25 1.95 -7.79 -8.84
CA PRO A 25 1.75 -6.67 -9.75
C PRO A 25 0.27 -6.31 -9.94
N GLU A 26 -0.61 -7.31 -9.93
CA GLU A 26 -2.06 -7.12 -10.03
C GLU A 26 -2.62 -6.34 -8.83
N LYS A 27 -2.23 -6.73 -7.62
CA LYS A 27 -2.63 -6.02 -6.39
C LYS A 27 -2.09 -4.59 -6.36
N GLN A 28 -0.82 -4.41 -6.73
CA GLN A 28 -0.22 -3.08 -6.80
C GLN A 28 -1.00 -2.18 -7.77
N LYS A 29 -1.31 -2.68 -8.97
CA LYS A 29 -2.08 -1.93 -9.97
C LYS A 29 -3.50 -1.59 -9.52
N ALA A 30 -4.17 -2.51 -8.82
CA ALA A 30 -5.49 -2.26 -8.27
C ALA A 30 -5.45 -1.16 -7.22
N ILE A 31 -4.52 -1.25 -6.26
CA ILE A 31 -4.35 -0.23 -5.21
C ILE A 31 -3.96 1.11 -5.83
N GLU A 32 -3.02 1.14 -6.77
CA GLU A 32 -2.57 2.36 -7.46
C GLU A 32 -3.72 3.05 -8.19
N LYS A 33 -4.59 2.29 -8.86
CA LYS A 33 -5.77 2.84 -9.54
C LYS A 33 -6.73 3.53 -8.56
N GLU A 34 -7.00 2.91 -7.41
CA GLU A 34 -7.91 3.49 -6.41
C GLU A 34 -7.27 4.68 -5.66
N LEU A 35 -5.94 4.68 -5.51
CA LEU A 35 -5.19 5.82 -4.96
C LEU A 35 -5.11 7.01 -5.93
N ALA A 36 -5.05 6.74 -7.24
CA ALA A 36 -5.00 7.76 -8.28
C ALA A 36 -6.39 8.28 -8.68
N ALA A 37 -7.47 7.61 -8.27
CA ALA A 37 -8.82 8.10 -8.45
C ALA A 37 -8.97 9.42 -7.67
N ASP A 38 -9.27 10.50 -8.41
CA ASP A 38 -9.04 11.92 -8.09
C ASP A 38 -9.92 12.51 -6.95
N HIS A 39 -9.91 11.85 -5.81
CA HIS A 39 -10.61 12.25 -4.60
C HIS A 39 -9.64 12.12 -3.44
N HIS A 40 -9.78 12.97 -2.43
CA HIS A 40 -9.10 12.83 -1.14
C HIS A 40 -9.54 11.54 -0.42
N ASN A 41 -9.31 10.39 -1.04
CA ASN A 41 -9.72 9.09 -0.58
C ASN A 41 -8.96 8.83 0.71
N SER A 42 -9.70 8.86 1.81
CA SER A 42 -9.23 8.34 3.07
C SER A 42 -8.84 6.88 2.88
N LEU A 43 -7.89 6.41 3.70
CA LEU A 43 -7.45 5.01 3.66
C LEU A 43 -8.62 4.02 3.74
N SER A 44 -9.68 4.39 4.48
CA SER A 44 -10.90 3.61 4.62
C SER A 44 -11.72 3.54 3.32
N GLU A 45 -11.80 4.62 2.55
CA GLU A 45 -12.50 4.64 1.26
C GLU A 45 -11.79 3.75 0.24
N VAL A 46 -10.46 3.83 0.16
CA VAL A 46 -9.64 2.93 -0.69
C VAL A 46 -9.85 1.47 -0.29
N LYS A 47 -9.83 1.18 1.02
CA LYS A 47 -10.08 -0.17 1.53
C LYS A 47 -11.48 -0.69 1.16
N ASN A 48 -12.50 0.18 1.25
CA ASN A 48 -13.87 -0.19 0.92
C ASN A 48 -14.04 -0.44 -0.59
N ALA A 49 -13.40 0.36 -1.44
CA ALA A 49 -13.43 0.18 -2.89
C ALA A 49 -12.74 -1.11 -3.34
N LEU A 50 -11.61 -1.46 -2.71
CA LEU A 50 -10.85 -2.67 -3.00
C LEU A 50 -11.49 -3.95 -2.44
N GLY A 51 -12.28 -3.84 -1.36
CA GLY A 51 -12.91 -4.98 -0.71
C GLY A 51 -11.97 -5.81 0.17
N ASP A 52 -12.46 -6.95 0.65
CA ASP A 52 -11.80 -7.75 1.69
C ASP A 52 -10.52 -8.47 1.26
N ASP A 53 -10.27 -8.57 -0.04
CA ASP A 53 -9.05 -9.17 -0.60
C ASP A 53 -7.78 -8.32 -0.38
N TYR A 54 -7.97 -7.09 0.09
CA TYR A 54 -6.91 -6.11 0.33
C TYR A 54 -6.89 -5.70 1.80
N SER A 55 -5.71 -5.67 2.42
CA SER A 55 -5.54 -5.22 3.80
C SER A 55 -5.20 -3.73 3.90
N TYR A 56 -5.51 -3.13 5.04
CA TYR A 56 -5.05 -1.77 5.35
C TYR A 56 -3.52 -1.64 5.31
N GLY A 57 -2.79 -2.70 5.67
CA GLY A 57 -1.34 -2.78 5.55
C GLY A 57 -0.85 -2.68 4.12
N GLU A 58 -1.47 -3.43 3.21
CA GLU A 58 -1.11 -3.42 1.78
C GLU A 58 -1.27 -2.03 1.15
N ILE A 59 -2.38 -1.34 1.47
CA ILE A 59 -2.64 0.02 0.97
C ILE A 59 -1.61 1.02 1.55
N LYS A 60 -1.28 0.90 2.84
CA LYS A 60 -0.24 1.72 3.49
C LYS A 60 1.14 1.49 2.91
N MET A 61 1.47 0.25 2.55
CA MET A 61 2.75 -0.07 1.91
C MET A 61 2.87 0.58 0.53
N MET A 62 1.79 0.58 -0.28
CA MET A 62 1.76 1.30 -1.57
C MET A 62 1.94 2.81 -1.39
N LEU A 63 1.26 3.41 -0.40
CA LEU A 63 1.43 4.84 -0.08
C LEU A 63 2.87 5.16 0.39
N ALA A 64 3.46 4.29 1.20
CA ALA A 64 4.84 4.44 1.65
C ALA A 64 5.83 4.35 0.47
N TRP A 65 5.61 3.42 -0.45
CA TRP A 65 6.38 3.26 -1.67
C TRP A 65 6.24 4.46 -2.62
N GLN A 66 5.05 5.04 -2.79
CA GLN A 66 4.86 6.25 -3.61
C GLN A 66 5.60 7.47 -3.06
N LYS A 67 5.75 7.59 -1.73
CA LYS A 67 6.51 8.68 -1.09
C LYS A 67 8.02 8.53 -1.26
N HIS A 68 8.49 7.30 -1.43
CA HIS A 68 9.89 6.96 -1.63
C HIS A 68 9.98 5.85 -2.69
N PRO A 69 9.88 6.19 -3.98
CA PRO A 69 10.17 5.23 -5.02
C PRO A 69 11.62 4.81 -4.80
N ALA A 70 11.83 3.58 -4.30
CA ALA A 70 13.15 3.02 -4.15
C ALA A 70 13.83 3.12 -5.53
N ALA A 71 14.91 3.89 -5.59
CA ALA A 71 15.68 4.15 -6.80
C ALA A 71 16.33 2.86 -7.34
#